data_AF-A0A376ENR6-F1
#
_entry.id   AF-A0A376ENR6-F1
#
_cell.length_a   1.000
_cell.length_b   1.000
_cell.length_c   1.000
_cell.angle_alpha   90.00
_cell.angle_beta   90.00
_cell.angle_gamma   90.00
#
_symmetry.space_group_name_H-M   'P 1'
#
loop_
_entity.id
_entity.type
_entity.pdbx_description
1 polymer ?
#
loop_
_entity_poly.entity_id
_entity_poly.type
_entity_poly.pdbx_seq_one_letter_code
_entity_poly.pdbx_strand_id
1 'polypeptide(L)'
;MEAGYLFSDKFALKAVVNLSGMTVERNKDGKSMLLGYQQITAGIRPELKLNDKLSLRLTGGTALLRSFSENDRKIKKYFQRQKK
;
A
#
# COMPACT_ATOMS: atom_id res chain seq x y z
N MET A 1 9.53 -2.06 5.76
CA MET A 1 10.80 -2.01 6.51
C MET A 1 10.52 -1.51 7.90
N GLU A 2 11.11 -2.13 8.92
CA GLU A 2 10.89 -1.76 10.32
C GLU A 2 12.23 -1.81 11.06
N ALA A 3 12.51 -0.80 11.89
CA ALA A 3 13.66 -0.74 12.76
C ALA A 3 13.16 -0.33 14.15
N GLY A 4 13.60 -0.96 15.22
CA GLY A 4 13.03 -0.66 16.52
C GLY A 4 13.82 -1.17 17.70
N TYR A 5 13.40 -0.71 18.87
CA TYR A 5 14.00 -1.00 20.16
C TYR A 5 13.01 -1.75 21.04
N LEU A 6 13.53 -2.79 21.71
CA LEU A 6 12.81 -3.53 22.74
C LEU A 6 13.08 -2.87 24.08
N PHE A 7 12.06 -2.24 24.64
CA PHE A 7 12.17 -1.60 25.95
C PHE A 7 11.98 -2.60 27.10
N SER A 8 11.17 -3.64 26.87
CA SER A 8 10.92 -4.72 27.82
C SER A 8 10.39 -5.94 27.06
N ASP A 9 10.29 -7.10 27.71
CA ASP A 9 9.74 -8.33 27.09
C ASP A 9 8.32 -8.14 26.54
N LYS A 10 7.57 -7.21 27.12
CA LYS A 10 6.17 -6.92 26.79
C LYS A 10 5.97 -5.67 25.93
N PHE A 11 6.99 -4.82 25.75
CA PHE A 11 6.85 -3.54 25.04
C PHE A 11 8.02 -3.28 24.09
N ALA A 12 7.68 -2.99 22.83
CA ALA A 12 8.63 -2.61 21.79
C ALA A 12 8.15 -1.35 21.08
N LEU A 13 9.09 -0.52 20.63
CA LEU A 13 8.79 0.63 19.76
C LEU A 13 9.57 0.50 18.46
N LYS A 14 8.87 0.55 17.34
CA LYS A 14 9.47 0.39 16.00
C LYS A 14 9.19 1.61 15.14
N ALA A 15 10.19 2.18 14.48
CA ALA A 15 10.01 3.00 13.30
C ALA A 15 9.66 2.09 12.11
N VAL A 16 8.64 2.44 11.35
CA VAL A 16 8.12 1.62 10.25
C VAL A 16 7.94 2.45 9.00
N VAL A 17 8.35 1.89 7.86
CA VAL A 17 8.08 2.38 6.51
C VAL A 17 7.45 1.23 5.74
N ASN A 18 6.17 1.35 5.43
CA ASN A 18 5.39 0.36 4.71
C ASN A 18 5.01 0.87 3.32
N LEU A 19 5.20 0.03 2.33
CA LEU A 19 4.66 0.23 0.99
C LEU A 19 3.58 -0.82 0.78
N SER A 20 2.35 -0.38 0.57
CA SER A 20 1.22 -1.25 0.25
C SER A 20 0.47 -0.69 -0.95
N GLY A 21 -0.44 -1.49 -1.51
CA GLY A 21 -1.27 -1.05 -2.61
C GLY A 21 -2.26 -2.12 -3.00
N MET A 22 -3.32 -1.71 -3.68
CA MET A 22 -4.33 -2.61 -4.21
C MET A 22 -4.67 -2.20 -5.63
N THR A 23 -4.93 -3.19 -6.47
CA THR A 23 -5.36 -2.99 -7.86
C THR A 23 -6.60 -3.82 -8.10
N VAL A 24 -7.57 -3.24 -8.79
CA VAL A 24 -8.84 -3.84 -9.18
C VAL A 24 -8.99 -3.64 -10.69
N GLU A 25 -9.24 -4.73 -11.40
CA GLU A 25 -9.63 -4.66 -12.80
C GLU A 25 -11.16 -4.57 -12.89
N ARG A 26 -11.65 -3.55 -13.59
CA ARG A 26 -13.07 -3.34 -13.84
C ARG A 26 -13.34 -3.39 -15.34
N ASN A 27 -14.21 -4.31 -15.74
CA ASN A 27 -14.72 -4.35 -17.11
C ASN A 27 -16.03 -3.54 -17.17
N LYS A 28 -16.03 -2.43 -17.92
CA LYS A 28 -17.24 -1.62 -18.16
C LYS A 28 -17.38 -1.38 -19.66
N ASP A 29 -18.54 -1.73 -20.22
CA ASP A 29 -18.86 -1.51 -21.65
C ASP A 29 -17.82 -2.08 -22.64
N GLY A 30 -17.28 -3.28 -22.35
CA GLY A 30 -16.27 -3.95 -23.20
C GLY A 30 -14.87 -3.30 -23.18
N LYS A 31 -14.64 -2.39 -22.23
CA LYS A 31 -13.35 -1.77 -21.94
C LYS A 31 -12.88 -2.21 -20.55
N SER A 32 -11.69 -2.79 -20.50
CA SER A 32 -11.00 -3.11 -19.24
C SER A 32 -10.30 -1.85 -18.71
N MET A 33 -10.64 -1.48 -17.48
CA MET A 33 -10.09 -0.35 -16.74
C MET A 33 -9.39 -0.89 -15.49
N LEU A 34 -8.11 -0.57 -15.33
CA LEU A 34 -7.38 -0.86 -14.09
C LEU A 34 -7.45 0.34 -13.16
N LEU A 35 -7.94 0.10 -11.96
CA LEU A 35 -7.98 1.07 -10.89
C LEU A 35 -7.10 0.55 -9.77
N GLY A 36 -6.29 1.40 -9.17
CA GLY A 36 -5.52 1.01 -8.01
C GLY A 36 -5.05 2.19 -7.20
N TYR A 37 -4.50 1.88 -6.04
CA TYR A 37 -3.80 2.85 -5.22
C TYR A 37 -2.52 2.23 -4.67
N GLN A 38 -1.54 3.10 -4.46
CA GLN A 38 -0.32 2.82 -3.71
C GLN A 38 -0.37 3.66 -2.43
N GLN A 39 -0.02 3.06 -1.31
CA GLN A 39 0.04 3.69 0.00
C GLN A 39 1.45 3.54 0.55
N ILE A 40 2.07 4.66 0.90
CA ILE A 40 3.33 4.71 1.62
C ILE A 40 3.02 5.17 3.04
N THR A 41 3.23 4.33 4.04
CA THR A 41 3.02 4.69 5.44
C THR A 41 4.36 4.77 6.14
N ALA A 42 4.67 5.92 6.75
CA ALA A 42 5.87 6.13 7.53
C ALA A 42 5.50 6.60 8.94
N GLY A 43 6.06 5.98 9.96
CA GLY A 43 5.69 6.32 11.33
C GLY A 43 6.34 5.47 12.39
N ILE A 44 5.79 5.58 13.60
CA ILE A 44 6.16 4.78 14.75
C ILE A 44 5.06 3.77 15.07
N ARG A 45 5.48 2.58 15.50
CA ARG A 45 4.62 1.47 15.87
C ARG A 45 5.01 0.95 17.26
N PRO A 46 4.35 1.42 18.33
CA PRO A 46 4.34 0.71 19.59
C PRO A 46 3.69 -0.68 19.44
N GLU A 47 4.34 -1.68 20.01
CA GLU A 47 3.87 -3.06 20.09
C GLU A 47 3.84 -3.49 21.56
N LEU A 48 2.64 -3.81 22.06
CA LEU A 48 2.40 -4.25 23.42
C LEU A 48 1.91 -5.70 23.40
N LYS A 49 2.66 -6.62 24.01
CA LYS A 49 2.23 -8.01 24.18
C LYS A 49 1.32 -8.10 25.39
N LEU A 50 0.05 -8.46 25.19
CA LEU A 50 -0.87 -8.71 26.30
C LEU A 50 -0.61 -10.10 26.89
N ASN A 51 -0.46 -11.11 26.02
CA ASN A 51 -0.13 -12.49 26.33
C ASN A 51 0.79 -13.06 25.24
N ASP A 52 1.25 -14.30 25.39
CA ASP A 52 2.19 -14.95 24.44
C ASP A 52 1.63 -15.10 23.01
N LYS A 53 0.31 -15.02 22.84
CA LYS A 53 -0.38 -15.19 21.55
C LYS A 53 -1.04 -13.90 21.03
N LEU A 54 -1.05 -12.82 21.81
CA LEU A 54 -1.79 -11.61 21.47
C LEU A 54 -0.92 -10.37 21.69
N SER A 55 -0.65 -9.66 20.60
CA SER A 55 0.07 -8.39 20.60
C SER A 55 -0.79 -7.29 20.00
N LEU A 56 -0.95 -6.19 20.73
CA LEU A 56 -1.54 -4.96 20.22
C LEU A 56 -0.47 -4.16 19.49
N ARG A 57 -0.76 -3.74 18.26
CA ARG A 57 0.13 -2.90 17.45
C ARG A 57 -0.64 -1.68 16.98
N LEU A 58 -0.17 -0.49 17.34
CA LEU A 58 -0.74 0.77 16.89
C LEU A 58 0.32 1.46 16.04
N THR A 59 0.00 1.88 14.82
CA THR A 59 0.93 2.63 13.97
C THR A 59 0.45 4.07 13.88
N GLY A 60 1.24 5.02 14.40
CA GLY A 60 1.00 6.45 14.30
C GLY A 60 2.03 7.10 13.37
N GLY A 61 1.60 7.92 12.43
CA GLY A 61 2.49 8.57 11.48
C GLY A 61 1.76 9.14 10.26
N THR A 62 2.49 9.29 9.16
CA THR A 62 1.97 9.81 7.91
C THR A 62 1.68 8.68 6.92
N ALA A 63 0.64 8.87 6.10
CA ALA A 63 0.34 8.00 4.98
C ALA A 63 0.20 8.84 3.71
N LEU A 64 1.00 8.54 2.70
CA LEU A 64 0.90 9.11 1.37
C LEU A 64 0.12 8.12 0.49
N LEU A 65 -0.97 8.60 -0.11
CA LEU A 65 -1.82 7.82 -1.01
C LEU A 65 -1.65 8.34 -2.43
N ARG A 66 -1.36 7.42 -3.36
CA ARG A 66 -1.28 7.70 -4.79
C ARG A 66 -2.22 6.78 -5.55
N SER A 67 -3.29 7.35 -6.09
CA SER A 67 -4.23 6.62 -6.94
C SER A 67 -3.73 6.57 -8.39
N PHE A 68 -4.02 5.49 -9.10
CA PHE A 68 -3.81 5.38 -10.53
C PHE A 68 -5.02 4.73 -11.20
N SER A 69 -5.26 5.13 -12.44
CA SER A 69 -6.35 4.65 -13.27
C SER A 69 -5.85 4.51 -14.70
N GLU A 70 -5.83 3.29 -15.22
CA GLU A 70 -5.41 3.00 -16.58
C GLU A 70 -6.62 2.48 -17.39
N ASN A 71 -7.04 3.27 -18.38
CA ASN A 71 -8.27 3.07 -19.14
C ASN A 71 -8.11 2.25 -20.42
N ASP A 72 -6.88 2.01 -20.88
CA ASP A 72 -6.64 1.48 -22.23
C ASP A 72 -5.47 0.52 -22.30
N ARG A 73 -5.71 -0.74 -21.94
CA ARG A 73 -4.78 -1.86 -22.20
C ARG A 73 -4.86 -2.41 -23.63
N LYS A 74 -5.52 -1.72 -24.58
CA LYS A 74 -5.57 -2.18 -25.98
C LYS A 74 -4.34 -1.71 -26.74
N ILE A 75 -3.38 -2.61 -26.95
CA ILE A 75 -2.17 -2.46 -27.80
C ILE A 75 -2.50 -1.77 -29.14
N LYS A 76 -3.70 -2.01 -29.70
CA LYS A 76 -4.19 -1.38 -30.94
C LYS A 76 -4.17 0.16 -30.93
N LYS A 77 -4.27 0.83 -29.77
CA LYS A 77 -4.22 2.30 -29.68
C LYS A 77 -2.83 2.88 -29.91
N TYR A 78 -1.76 2.16 -29.55
CA TYR A 78 -0.38 2.60 -29.84
C TYR A 78 -0.11 2.63 -31.35
N PHE A 79 -0.73 1.73 -32.10
CA PHE A 79 -0.59 1.66 -33.56
C PHE A 79 -1.50 2.63 -34.34
N GLN A 80 -2.50 3.25 -33.69
CA GLN A 80 -3.34 4.28 -34.34
C GLN A 80 -2.67 5.66 -34.41
N ARG A 81 -1.66 5.92 -33.57
CA ARG A 81 -0.96 7.22 -33.53
C ARG A 81 0.14 7.37 -34.59
N GLN A 82 0.42 6.31 -35.35
CA GLN A 82 1.47 6.24 -36.39
C GLN A 82 0.94 6.56 -37.81
N LYS A 83 -0.26 7.14 -37.96
CA LYS A 83 -0.71 7.72 -39.24
C LYS A 83 -0.63 9.25 -39.17
N LYS A 84 0.56 9.80 -39.35
CA LYS A 84 0.76 11.14 -39.90
C LYS A 84 1.97 11.11 -40.82
#